data_AF-A0A4Q3RPC3-F1
#
_entry.id   AF-A0A4Q3RPC3-F1
#
_cell.length_a   1.000
_cell.length_b   1.000
_cell.length_c   1.000
_cell.angle_alpha   90.00
_cell.angle_beta   90.00
_cell.angle_gamma   90.00
#
_symmetry.space_group_name_H-M   'P 1'
#
loop_
_entity.id
_entity.type
_entity.pdbx_description
1 polymer ?
#
loop_
_entity_poly.entity_id
_entity_poly.type
_entity_poly.pdbx_seq_one_letter_code
_entity_poly.pdbx_strand_id
1 'polypeptide(L)'
;TTLAMAALARIYMATKAGERPIRPHKLLFWIGIGLSILIKGPIGFLVIVLAIIALSIWDRNIKWLYRLGWGWGLPLVALMVGPWAIAITIATDGGFWREAIGGDLAPKIAGAHESHSGFPGMYLLLAPLLFFPSTLLLPAAVSTGWSRRAEPAIRFLVCWLVPGWLMFELAPTKLWHYTLPTFGALALLAAAALAQPIGKVSRITGAVLAAFAALLVIGITVYGLTVYGTSTAQTWAALTVVMALAAGAMGGFLLLNRAPVAALVASLAFGIVAHAALAGTIRQLRPLAVAPQLEKALEAADLHPRQGRTPGPVAITGFHEPSFVFLTGRDTD
;
A
#
# COMPACT_ATOMS: atom_id res chain seq x y z
N THR A 1 -0.59 -9.12 5.38
CA THR A 1 -0.89 -8.27 6.56
C THR A 1 -2.37 -8.14 6.89
N THR A 2 -3.23 -7.59 6.00
CA THR A 2 -4.65 -7.30 6.33
C THR A 2 -5.44 -8.50 6.84
N LEU A 3 -5.27 -9.68 6.22
CA LEU A 3 -5.90 -10.92 6.68
C LEU A 3 -5.52 -11.26 8.13
N ALA A 4 -4.21 -11.22 8.44
CA ALA A 4 -3.71 -11.47 9.78
C ALA A 4 -4.26 -10.46 10.78
N MET A 5 -4.30 -9.17 10.42
CA MET A 5 -4.83 -8.12 11.30
C MET A 5 -6.33 -8.25 11.53
N ALA A 6 -7.13 -8.61 10.52
CA ALA A 6 -8.55 -8.86 10.68
C ALA A 6 -8.82 -10.07 11.60
N ALA A 7 -8.07 -11.15 11.41
CA ALA A 7 -8.12 -12.32 12.28
C ALA A 7 -7.68 -12.01 13.73
N LEU A 8 -6.60 -11.24 13.88
CA LEU A 8 -6.10 -10.76 15.17
C LEU A 8 -7.14 -9.89 15.87
N ALA A 9 -7.81 -8.99 15.15
CA ALA A 9 -8.89 -8.16 15.69
C ALA A 9 -10.01 -9.03 16.25
N ARG A 10 -10.45 -10.07 15.53
CA ARG A 10 -11.48 -11.00 15.99
C ARG A 10 -11.05 -11.77 17.24
N ILE A 11 -9.81 -12.24 17.28
CA ILE A 11 -9.24 -12.92 18.46
C ILE A 11 -9.22 -11.98 19.65
N TYR A 12 -8.75 -10.75 19.45
CA TYR A 12 -8.65 -9.72 20.47
C TYR A 12 -10.02 -9.25 20.99
N MET A 13 -11.03 -9.09 20.11
CA MET A 13 -12.39 -8.77 20.55
C MET A 13 -12.97 -9.91 21.41
N ALA A 14 -12.80 -11.17 20.99
CA ALA A 14 -13.26 -12.33 21.75
C ALA A 14 -12.57 -12.39 23.13
N THR A 15 -11.27 -12.10 23.22
CA THR A 15 -10.58 -12.08 24.52
C THR A 15 -11.12 -10.99 25.45
N LYS A 16 -11.43 -9.80 24.90
CA LYS A 16 -12.04 -8.70 25.66
C LYS A 16 -13.47 -8.98 26.11
N ALA A 17 -14.23 -9.73 25.32
CA ALA A 17 -15.57 -10.19 25.69
C ALA A 17 -15.57 -11.36 26.69
N GLY A 18 -14.39 -11.87 27.10
CA GLY A 18 -14.29 -13.06 27.95
C GLY A 18 -14.52 -14.38 27.19
N GLU A 19 -14.75 -14.32 25.88
CA GLU A 19 -15.04 -15.45 25.01
C GLU A 19 -13.77 -16.19 24.56
N ARG A 20 -13.93 -17.44 24.12
CA ARG A 20 -12.84 -18.23 23.53
C ARG A 20 -12.76 -17.96 22.03
N PRO A 21 -11.59 -17.50 21.50
CA PRO A 21 -11.42 -17.31 20.07
C PRO A 21 -11.58 -18.63 19.31
N ILE A 22 -12.43 -18.63 18.29
CA ILE A 22 -12.68 -19.81 17.44
C ILE A 22 -11.46 -20.16 16.59
N ARG A 23 -11.32 -21.46 16.25
CA ARG A 23 -10.18 -21.98 15.48
C ARG A 23 -9.97 -21.32 14.11
N PRO A 24 -11.02 -21.01 13.30
CA PRO A 24 -10.84 -20.37 12.00
C PRO A 24 -10.10 -19.03 12.07
N HIS A 25 -10.38 -18.18 13.07
CA HIS A 25 -9.66 -16.92 13.23
C HIS A 25 -8.17 -17.16 13.50
N LYS A 26 -7.81 -18.14 14.33
CA LYS A 26 -6.39 -18.48 14.57
C LYS A 26 -5.72 -18.97 13.29
N LEU A 27 -6.42 -19.78 12.50
CA LEU A 27 -5.91 -20.31 11.23
C LEU A 27 -5.64 -19.17 10.25
N LEU A 28 -6.60 -18.27 10.07
CA LEU A 28 -6.45 -17.09 9.21
C LEU A 28 -5.34 -16.14 9.69
N PHE A 29 -5.14 -16.02 11.00
CA PHE A 29 -4.04 -15.25 11.57
C PHE A 29 -2.67 -15.83 11.17
N TRP A 30 -2.46 -17.13 11.39
CA TRP A 30 -1.19 -17.79 11.08
C TRP A 30 -0.92 -17.91 9.58
N ILE A 31 -1.94 -18.26 8.77
CA ILE A 31 -1.86 -18.22 7.31
C ILE A 31 -1.53 -16.79 6.84
N GLY A 32 -2.18 -15.79 7.42
CA GLY A 32 -1.94 -14.40 7.09
C GLY A 32 -0.51 -13.93 7.42
N ILE A 33 0.12 -14.46 8.48
CA ILE A 33 1.54 -14.24 8.78
C ILE A 33 2.41 -14.92 7.72
N GLY A 34 2.21 -16.21 7.44
CA GLY A 34 2.99 -16.97 6.46
C GLY A 34 2.96 -16.32 5.08
N LEU A 35 1.77 -15.97 4.58
CA LEU A 35 1.60 -15.25 3.31
C LEU A 35 2.27 -13.87 3.33
N SER A 36 2.22 -13.17 4.47
CA SER A 36 2.87 -11.87 4.58
C SER A 36 4.39 -11.96 4.43
N ILE A 37 4.99 -13.01 5.00
CA ILE A 37 6.44 -13.28 4.90
C ILE A 37 6.80 -13.65 3.46
N LEU A 38 6.02 -14.52 2.82
CA LEU A 38 6.28 -14.95 1.45
C LEU A 38 6.14 -13.82 0.42
N ILE A 39 5.22 -12.86 0.62
CA ILE A 39 4.97 -11.78 -0.35
C ILE A 39 6.01 -10.66 -0.25
N LYS A 40 6.35 -10.21 0.97
CA LYS A 40 7.18 -9.01 1.17
C LYS A 40 8.14 -9.11 2.35
N GLY A 41 8.55 -10.33 2.68
CA GLY A 41 9.50 -10.60 3.76
C GLY A 41 9.00 -10.09 5.12
N PRO A 42 9.88 -9.49 5.94
CA PRO A 42 9.56 -9.19 7.33
C PRO A 42 8.61 -8.00 7.52
N ILE A 43 8.41 -7.15 6.51
CA ILE A 43 7.72 -5.84 6.68
C ILE A 43 6.30 -6.02 7.22
N GLY A 44 5.50 -6.87 6.58
CA GLY A 44 4.13 -7.07 7.03
C GLY A 44 4.03 -7.79 8.39
N PHE A 45 5.00 -8.64 8.71
CA PHE A 45 5.14 -9.25 10.02
C PHE A 45 5.48 -8.21 11.10
N LEU A 46 6.41 -7.29 10.83
CA LEU A 46 6.77 -6.19 11.73
C LEU A 46 5.55 -5.32 12.08
N VAL A 47 4.71 -4.98 11.11
CA VAL A 47 3.48 -4.22 11.36
C VAL A 47 2.54 -4.97 12.32
N ILE A 48 2.42 -6.30 12.19
CA ILE A 48 1.61 -7.13 13.09
C ILE A 48 2.20 -7.16 14.50
N VAL A 49 3.51 -7.38 14.62
CA VAL A 49 4.22 -7.43 15.91
C VAL A 49 4.14 -6.09 16.63
N LEU A 50 4.38 -4.99 15.93
CA LEU A 50 4.26 -3.64 16.49
C LEU A 50 2.84 -3.35 17.00
N ALA A 51 1.81 -3.80 16.27
CA ALA A 51 0.44 -3.67 16.74
C ALA A 51 0.15 -4.51 17.99
N ILE A 52 0.66 -5.75 18.04
CA ILE A 52 0.56 -6.63 19.21
C ILE A 52 1.23 -5.99 20.43
N ILE A 53 2.44 -5.45 20.27
CA ILE A 53 3.19 -4.79 21.34
C ILE A 53 2.43 -3.55 21.82
N ALA A 54 2.05 -2.66 20.91
CA ALA A 54 1.32 -1.44 21.25
C ALA A 54 0.01 -1.75 21.97
N LEU A 55 -0.73 -2.77 21.52
CA LEU A 55 -1.99 -3.20 22.13
C LEU A 55 -1.77 -3.79 23.53
N SER A 56 -0.74 -4.61 23.71
CA SER A 56 -0.41 -5.22 25.00
C SER A 56 0.06 -4.19 26.02
N ILE A 57 0.82 -3.18 25.58
CA ILE A 57 1.22 -2.03 26.41
C ILE A 57 -0.02 -1.22 26.80
N TRP A 58 -0.89 -0.89 25.83
CA TRP A 58 -2.10 -0.12 26.09
C TRP A 58 -3.03 -0.82 27.08
N ASP A 59 -3.18 -2.13 26.94
CA ASP A 59 -4.00 -2.94 27.84
C ASP A 59 -3.34 -3.29 29.17
N ARG A 60 -2.02 -3.04 29.28
CA ARG A 60 -1.18 -3.54 30.39
C ARG A 60 -1.36 -5.04 30.63
N ASN A 61 -1.58 -5.81 29.56
CA ASN A 61 -1.89 -7.22 29.64
C ASN A 61 -1.38 -7.97 28.41
N ILE A 62 -0.53 -8.96 28.64
CA ILE A 62 0.01 -9.86 27.60
C ILE A 62 -0.69 -11.22 27.56
N LYS A 63 -1.52 -11.56 28.55
CA LYS A 63 -2.10 -12.91 28.70
C LYS A 63 -3.02 -13.29 27.55
N TRP A 64 -3.59 -12.31 26.83
CA TRP A 64 -4.43 -12.57 25.66
C TRP A 64 -3.64 -13.24 24.53
N LEU A 65 -2.32 -13.04 24.45
CA LEU A 65 -1.44 -13.64 23.46
C LEU A 65 -1.41 -15.17 23.54
N TYR A 66 -1.56 -15.75 24.73
CA TYR A 66 -1.63 -17.20 24.89
C TYR A 66 -2.79 -17.81 24.10
N ARG A 67 -3.82 -17.03 23.76
CA ARG A 67 -4.98 -17.50 22.99
C ARG A 67 -4.72 -17.59 21.48
N LEU A 68 -3.57 -17.13 20.97
CA LEU A 68 -3.23 -17.17 19.53
C LEU A 68 -2.98 -18.59 18.98
N GLY A 69 -2.72 -19.58 19.84
CA GLY A 69 -2.50 -20.96 19.40
C GLY A 69 -1.07 -21.23 18.92
N TRP A 70 -0.08 -20.67 19.62
CA TRP A 70 1.36 -20.78 19.31
C TRP A 70 1.84 -22.21 19.01
N GLY A 71 1.31 -23.21 19.73
CA GLY A 71 1.78 -24.60 19.63
C GLY A 71 1.62 -25.25 18.24
N TRP A 72 0.63 -24.85 17.45
CA TRP A 72 0.45 -25.34 16.07
C TRP A 72 0.60 -24.24 15.03
N GLY A 73 0.41 -22.98 15.42
CA GLY A 73 0.52 -21.83 14.52
C GLY A 73 1.95 -21.58 14.03
N LEU A 74 2.95 -21.71 14.91
CA LEU A 74 4.36 -21.58 14.52
C LEU A 74 4.79 -22.71 13.57
N PRO A 75 4.50 -24.01 13.86
CA PRO A 75 4.70 -25.08 12.88
C PRO A 75 4.03 -24.83 11.54
N LEU A 76 2.81 -24.27 11.52
CA LEU A 76 2.12 -23.94 10.27
C LEU A 76 2.87 -22.87 9.46
N VAL A 77 3.32 -21.79 10.09
CA VAL A 77 4.13 -20.77 9.38
C VAL A 77 5.44 -21.36 8.87
N ALA A 78 6.11 -22.18 9.68
CA ALA A 78 7.33 -22.87 9.27
C ALA A 78 7.08 -23.80 8.08
N LEU A 79 5.97 -24.52 8.05
CA LEU A 79 5.58 -25.38 6.93
C LEU A 79 5.27 -24.59 5.65
N MET A 80 4.71 -23.39 5.78
CA MET A 80 4.40 -22.53 4.63
C MET A 80 5.65 -21.85 4.06
N VAL A 81 6.51 -21.30 4.92
CA VAL A 81 7.68 -20.49 4.52
C VAL A 81 8.91 -21.36 4.27
N GLY A 82 9.06 -22.44 5.05
CA GLY A 82 10.22 -23.31 5.07
C GLY A 82 10.59 -23.93 3.72
N PRO A 83 9.65 -24.51 2.96
CA PRO A 83 9.98 -25.13 1.67
C PRO A 83 10.62 -24.15 0.68
N TRP A 84 10.06 -22.94 0.57
CA TRP A 84 10.64 -21.89 -0.27
C TRP A 84 11.99 -21.42 0.27
N ALA A 85 12.09 -21.19 1.58
CA ALA A 85 13.34 -20.75 2.22
C ALA A 85 14.47 -21.78 2.03
N ILE A 86 14.17 -23.08 2.14
CA ILE A 86 15.13 -24.16 1.88
C ILE A 86 15.52 -24.18 0.41
N ALA A 87 14.53 -24.16 -0.50
CA ALA A 87 14.78 -24.23 -1.94
C ALA A 87 15.66 -23.07 -2.43
N ILE A 88 15.38 -21.83 -2.01
CA ILE A 88 16.18 -20.67 -2.43
C ILE A 88 17.58 -20.71 -1.82
N THR A 89 17.73 -21.24 -0.61
CA THR A 89 19.04 -21.41 0.04
C THR A 89 19.89 -22.39 -0.77
N ILE A 90 19.33 -23.54 -1.14
CA ILE A 90 20.03 -24.57 -1.93
C ILE A 90 20.34 -24.01 -3.33
N ALA A 91 19.37 -23.38 -3.99
CA ALA A 91 19.53 -22.89 -5.36
C ALA A 91 20.56 -21.75 -5.50
N THR A 92 20.90 -21.07 -4.41
CA THR A 92 21.84 -19.93 -4.42
C THR A 92 23.09 -20.18 -3.57
N ASP A 93 23.27 -21.39 -3.03
CA ASP A 93 24.30 -21.70 -2.03
C ASP A 93 24.34 -20.67 -0.88
N GLY A 94 23.16 -20.22 -0.45
CA GLY A 94 22.97 -19.19 0.57
C GLY A 94 23.23 -17.75 0.13
N GLY A 95 23.64 -17.53 -1.13
CA GLY A 95 23.88 -16.21 -1.71
C GLY A 95 22.68 -15.27 -1.64
N PHE A 96 21.46 -15.80 -1.77
CA PHE A 96 20.23 -15.02 -1.64
C PHE A 96 20.14 -14.31 -0.29
N TRP A 97 20.48 -14.97 0.83
CA TRP A 97 20.36 -14.36 2.16
C TRP A 97 21.40 -13.29 2.41
N ARG A 98 22.61 -13.47 1.88
CA ARG A 98 23.64 -12.42 1.91
C ARG A 98 23.17 -11.17 1.19
N GLU A 99 22.57 -11.32 0.01
CA GLU A 99 22.08 -10.19 -0.77
C GLU A 99 20.81 -9.59 -0.14
N ALA A 100 19.81 -10.41 0.16
CA ALA A 100 18.54 -9.94 0.72
C ALA A 100 18.70 -9.27 2.09
N ILE A 101 19.56 -9.80 2.97
CA ILE A 101 19.78 -9.23 4.30
C ILE A 101 20.86 -8.15 4.27
N GLY A 102 22.02 -8.45 3.69
CA GLY A 102 23.20 -7.59 3.71
C GLY A 102 23.22 -6.52 2.62
N GLY A 103 22.76 -6.85 1.40
CA GLY A 103 22.73 -5.93 0.26
C GLY A 103 21.48 -5.06 0.20
N ASP A 104 20.31 -5.61 0.56
CA ASP A 104 19.03 -4.93 0.39
C ASP A 104 18.45 -4.40 1.72
N LEU A 105 18.27 -5.28 2.72
CA LEU A 105 17.58 -4.91 3.96
C LEU A 105 18.43 -4.03 4.88
N ALA A 106 19.69 -4.37 5.12
CA ALA A 106 20.56 -3.63 6.02
C ALA A 106 20.82 -2.19 5.53
N PRO A 107 21.10 -1.93 4.24
CA PRO A 107 21.27 -0.56 3.75
C PRO A 107 19.97 0.25 3.80
N LYS A 108 18.81 -0.37 3.55
CA LYS A 108 17.50 0.30 3.68
C LYS A 108 17.16 0.71 5.11
N ILE A 109 17.74 0.04 6.11
CA ILE A 109 17.57 0.35 7.54
C ILE A 109 18.64 1.35 8.01
N ALA A 110 19.88 1.20 7.55
CA ALA A 110 21.03 2.01 7.97
C ALA A 110 21.14 3.36 7.23
N GLY A 111 20.51 3.51 6.07
CA GLY A 111 20.58 4.74 5.26
C GLY A 111 19.53 4.82 4.15
N ALA A 112 19.62 5.86 3.31
CA ALA A 112 18.80 6.00 2.12
C ALA A 112 19.38 5.11 1.00
N HIS A 113 18.73 4.00 0.72
CA HIS A 113 19.10 3.11 -0.38
C HIS A 113 18.36 3.53 -1.67
N GLU A 114 18.96 3.27 -2.83
CA GLU A 114 18.36 3.55 -4.16
C GLU A 114 17.90 5.00 -4.40
N SER A 115 18.57 6.00 -3.79
CA SER A 115 18.22 7.44 -3.90
C SER A 115 16.79 7.80 -3.45
N HIS A 116 16.09 6.88 -2.77
CA HIS A 116 14.72 7.06 -2.29
C HIS A 116 14.69 7.55 -0.84
N SER A 117 15.46 8.61 -0.55
CA SER A 117 15.43 9.26 0.76
C SER A 117 14.12 10.04 0.96
N GLY A 118 13.64 10.12 2.20
CA GLY A 118 12.51 10.98 2.53
C GLY A 118 12.56 11.50 3.96
N PHE A 119 11.98 12.68 4.18
CA PHE A 119 11.96 13.31 5.50
C PHE A 119 10.84 12.76 6.39
N PRO A 120 10.99 12.73 7.73
CA PRO A 120 9.91 12.37 8.65
C PRO A 120 8.66 13.24 8.46
N GLY A 121 7.49 12.62 8.31
CA GLY A 121 6.22 13.31 8.02
C GLY A 121 5.83 13.32 6.55
N MET A 122 6.68 12.79 5.66
CA MET A 122 6.37 12.65 4.23
C MET A 122 5.07 11.87 3.99
N TYR A 123 4.85 10.72 4.64
CA TYR A 123 3.64 9.96 4.42
C TYR A 123 2.41 10.67 4.97
N LEU A 124 2.53 11.38 6.10
CA LEU A 124 1.45 12.20 6.65
C LEU A 124 1.02 13.29 5.65
N LEU A 125 1.98 13.97 5.01
CA LEU A 125 1.71 14.97 3.98
C LEU A 125 1.10 14.36 2.71
N LEU A 126 1.54 13.16 2.34
CA LEU A 126 1.02 12.42 1.19
C LEU A 126 -0.31 11.71 1.48
N ALA A 127 -0.72 11.54 2.73
CA ALA A 127 -1.90 10.78 3.10
C ALA A 127 -3.19 11.24 2.38
N PRO A 128 -3.45 12.55 2.20
CA PRO A 128 -4.60 13.00 1.42
C PRO A 128 -4.57 12.56 -0.05
N LEU A 129 -3.39 12.45 -0.65
CA LEU A 129 -3.24 11.96 -2.01
C LEU A 129 -3.35 10.44 -2.07
N LEU A 130 -2.64 9.72 -1.19
CA LEU A 130 -2.58 8.26 -1.20
C LEU A 130 -3.90 7.61 -0.80
N PHE A 131 -4.71 8.27 0.03
CA PHE A 131 -6.01 7.78 0.46
C PHE A 131 -7.18 8.36 -0.35
N PHE A 132 -6.89 9.17 -1.37
CA PHE A 132 -7.90 9.64 -2.31
C PHE A 132 -8.53 8.43 -3.03
N PRO A 133 -9.87 8.36 -3.19
CA PRO A 133 -10.86 9.42 -2.96
C PRO A 133 -11.52 9.41 -1.57
N SER A 134 -11.14 8.47 -0.69
CA SER A 134 -11.66 8.37 0.69
C SER A 134 -11.09 9.40 1.66
N THR A 135 -10.15 10.23 1.20
CA THR A 135 -9.49 11.32 1.95
C THR A 135 -10.45 12.25 2.69
N LEU A 136 -11.66 12.45 2.18
CA LEU A 136 -12.68 13.27 2.84
C LEU A 136 -13.05 12.79 4.25
N LEU A 137 -12.78 11.53 4.57
CA LEU A 137 -13.05 10.94 5.89
C LEU A 137 -11.84 10.95 6.82
N LEU A 138 -10.64 11.36 6.39
CA LEU A 138 -9.45 11.37 7.26
C LEU A 138 -9.66 12.18 8.55
N PRO A 139 -10.22 13.40 8.53
CA PRO A 139 -10.43 14.15 9.78
C PRO A 139 -11.45 13.49 10.71
N ALA A 140 -12.45 12.81 10.16
CA ALA A 140 -13.45 12.07 10.92
C ALA A 140 -12.87 10.79 11.51
N ALA A 141 -11.99 10.09 10.77
CA ALA A 141 -11.25 8.92 11.22
C ALA A 141 -10.30 9.26 12.38
N VAL A 142 -9.57 10.39 12.28
CA VAL A 142 -8.70 10.88 13.37
C VAL A 142 -9.53 11.26 14.60
N SER A 143 -10.63 12.01 14.41
CA SER A 143 -11.53 12.36 15.51
C SER A 143 -12.09 11.12 16.21
N THR A 144 -12.50 10.11 15.43
CA THR A 144 -13.03 8.83 15.94
C THR A 144 -11.96 8.05 16.69
N GLY A 145 -10.76 7.93 16.11
CA GLY A 145 -9.62 7.28 16.74
C GLY A 145 -9.25 7.89 18.08
N TRP A 146 -9.38 9.22 18.22
CA TRP A 146 -9.10 9.91 19.47
C TRP A 146 -10.25 9.82 20.48
N SER A 147 -11.47 10.16 20.08
CA SER A 147 -12.62 10.26 21.01
C SER A 147 -13.10 8.90 21.49
N ARG A 148 -13.03 7.87 20.64
CA ARG A 148 -13.51 6.51 20.92
C ARG A 148 -12.40 5.52 21.24
N ARG A 149 -11.16 5.99 21.52
CA ARG A 149 -9.99 5.14 21.84
C ARG A 149 -10.18 4.16 23.01
N ALA A 150 -11.17 4.41 23.86
CA ALA A 150 -11.51 3.51 24.96
C ALA A 150 -12.14 2.20 24.44
N GLU A 151 -12.89 2.25 23.33
CA GLU A 151 -13.55 1.10 22.73
C GLU A 151 -12.50 0.09 22.22
N PRO A 152 -12.63 -1.22 22.53
CA PRO A 152 -11.65 -2.21 22.12
C PRO A 152 -11.37 -2.23 20.62
N ALA A 153 -12.41 -2.12 19.79
CA ALA A 153 -12.27 -2.13 18.33
C ALA A 153 -11.46 -0.92 17.83
N ILE A 154 -11.79 0.29 18.30
CA ILE A 154 -11.08 1.51 17.90
C ILE A 154 -9.63 1.48 18.40
N ARG A 155 -9.41 1.04 19.65
CA ARG A 155 -8.07 0.83 20.21
C ARG A 155 -7.23 -0.09 19.34
N PHE A 156 -7.79 -1.22 18.90
CA PHE A 156 -7.11 -2.14 18.00
C PHE A 156 -6.69 -1.45 16.70
N LEU A 157 -7.59 -0.68 16.09
CA LEU A 157 -7.30 0.04 14.84
C LEU A 157 -6.22 1.12 15.04
N VAL A 158 -6.22 1.84 16.16
CA VAL A 158 -5.17 2.80 16.50
C VAL A 158 -3.82 2.09 16.70
N CYS A 159 -3.80 0.96 17.42
CA CYS A 159 -2.60 0.14 17.61
C CYS A 159 -2.13 -0.53 16.32
N TRP A 160 -3.00 -0.79 15.34
CA TRP A 160 -2.58 -1.21 14.00
C TRP A 160 -1.98 -0.04 13.22
N LEU A 161 -2.68 1.09 13.17
CA LEU A 161 -2.31 2.24 12.34
C LEU A 161 -1.02 2.92 12.83
N VAL A 162 -1.01 3.40 14.07
CA VAL A 162 0.00 4.36 14.56
C VAL A 162 1.41 3.78 14.58
N PRO A 163 1.71 2.64 15.23
CA PRO A 163 3.09 2.18 15.32
C PRO A 163 3.62 1.71 13.97
N GLY A 164 2.77 1.10 13.12
CA GLY A 164 3.14 0.77 11.74
C GLY A 164 3.45 2.01 10.91
N TRP A 165 2.62 3.05 11.01
CA TRP A 165 2.84 4.33 10.31
C TRP A 165 4.14 5.00 10.76
N LEU A 166 4.39 5.07 12.07
CA LEU A 166 5.61 5.65 12.63
C LEU A 166 6.85 4.88 12.18
N MET A 167 6.80 3.54 12.15
CA MET A 167 7.89 2.73 11.61
C MET A 167 8.22 3.13 10.16
N PHE A 168 7.21 3.32 9.30
CA PHE A 168 7.45 3.76 7.93
C PHE A 168 7.94 5.21 7.85
N GLU A 169 7.46 6.10 8.72
CA GLU A 169 7.93 7.48 8.77
C GLU A 169 9.38 7.62 9.23
N LEU A 170 9.85 6.73 10.10
CA LEU A 170 11.22 6.68 10.59
C LEU A 170 12.16 5.93 9.64
N ALA A 171 11.63 5.11 8.74
CA ALA A 171 12.44 4.41 7.75
C ALA A 171 13.13 5.43 6.81
N PRO A 172 14.46 5.31 6.61
CA PRO A 172 15.20 6.28 5.79
C PRO A 172 14.86 6.13 4.30
N THR A 173 14.65 4.89 3.83
CA THR A 173 14.19 4.62 2.47
C THR A 173 12.65 4.69 2.41
N LYS A 174 12.10 5.55 1.54
CA LYS A 174 10.66 5.79 1.43
C LYS A 174 10.14 5.60 0.00
N LEU A 175 9.27 4.61 -0.17
CA LEU A 175 8.43 4.47 -1.37
C LEU A 175 6.98 4.74 -1.02
N TRP A 176 6.26 5.36 -1.95
CA TRP A 176 4.93 5.92 -1.73
C TRP A 176 3.92 4.88 -1.21
N HIS A 177 4.10 3.61 -1.61
CA HIS A 177 3.22 2.50 -1.26
C HIS A 177 3.61 1.76 0.04
N TYR A 178 4.67 2.15 0.74
CA TYR A 178 5.14 1.41 1.93
C TYR A 178 4.13 1.40 3.07
N THR A 179 3.34 2.47 3.23
CA THR A 179 2.31 2.56 4.28
C THR A 179 1.06 1.75 3.99
N LEU A 180 0.93 1.13 2.81
CA LEU A 180 -0.24 0.34 2.41
C LEU A 180 -0.69 -0.70 3.44
N PRO A 181 0.18 -1.41 4.18
CA PRO A 181 -0.22 -2.35 5.22
C PRO A 181 -1.02 -1.73 6.39
N THR A 182 -1.01 -0.40 6.53
CA THR A 182 -1.76 0.35 7.56
C THR A 182 -3.12 0.85 7.07
N PHE A 183 -3.37 0.85 5.76
CA PHE A 183 -4.58 1.44 5.17
C PHE A 183 -5.85 0.69 5.55
N GLY A 184 -5.75 -0.61 5.88
CA GLY A 184 -6.87 -1.38 6.44
C GLY A 184 -7.39 -0.79 7.75
N ALA A 185 -6.49 -0.36 8.64
CA ALA A 185 -6.89 0.31 9.88
C ALA A 185 -7.51 1.69 9.62
N LEU A 186 -6.92 2.46 8.70
CA LEU A 186 -7.39 3.78 8.32
C LEU A 186 -8.80 3.72 7.70
N ALA A 187 -9.05 2.75 6.80
CA ALA A 187 -10.35 2.51 6.20
C ALA A 187 -11.39 2.08 7.24
N LEU A 188 -11.04 1.22 8.19
CA LEU A 188 -11.95 0.81 9.25
C LEU A 188 -12.23 1.95 10.26
N LEU A 189 -11.28 2.84 10.54
CA LEU A 189 -11.51 4.05 11.33
C LEU A 189 -12.44 5.03 10.60
N ALA A 190 -12.25 5.20 9.29
CA ALA A 190 -13.15 5.99 8.45
C ALA A 190 -14.57 5.40 8.44
N ALA A 191 -14.70 4.07 8.33
CA ALA A 191 -15.99 3.38 8.42
C ALA A 191 -16.63 3.55 9.81
N ALA A 192 -15.85 3.43 10.89
CA ALA A 192 -16.34 3.66 12.24
C ALA A 192 -16.82 5.11 12.47
N ALA A 193 -16.21 6.07 11.78
CA ALA A 193 -16.64 7.48 11.82
C ALA A 193 -18.01 7.70 11.16
N LEU A 194 -18.40 6.85 10.20
CA LEU A 194 -19.71 6.92 9.55
C LEU A 194 -20.86 6.38 10.43
N ALA A 195 -20.54 5.65 11.50
CA ALA A 195 -21.55 5.12 12.43
C ALA A 195 -22.18 6.18 13.34
N GLN A 196 -21.66 7.43 13.31
CA GLN A 196 -22.16 8.55 14.11
C GLN A 196 -22.16 9.83 13.28
N PRO A 197 -22.92 10.88 13.67
CA PRO A 197 -22.87 12.17 13.00
C PRO A 197 -21.47 12.76 13.01
N ILE A 198 -20.91 13.03 11.83
CA ILE A 198 -19.58 13.66 11.70
C ILE A 198 -19.68 15.13 12.12
N GLY A 199 -18.80 15.58 13.03
CA GLY A 199 -18.78 16.97 13.52
C GLY A 199 -18.47 18.02 12.44
N LYS A 200 -18.88 19.28 12.67
CA LYS A 200 -18.74 20.38 11.70
C LYS A 200 -17.30 20.57 11.21
N VAL A 201 -16.33 20.57 12.13
CA VAL A 201 -14.90 20.75 11.80
C VAL A 201 -14.43 19.63 10.87
N SER A 202 -14.67 18.36 11.22
CA SER A 202 -14.28 17.21 10.40
C SER A 202 -14.93 17.20 9.02
N ARG A 203 -16.18 17.68 8.88
CA ARG A 203 -16.84 17.80 7.57
C ARG A 203 -16.19 18.88 6.69
N ILE A 204 -15.91 20.05 7.26
CA ILE A 204 -15.29 21.16 6.52
C ILE A 204 -13.86 20.79 6.11
N THR A 205 -13.04 20.34 7.07
CA THR A 205 -11.67 19.93 6.76
C THR A 205 -11.62 18.72 5.84
N GLY A 206 -12.57 17.79 5.96
CA GLY A 206 -12.73 16.65 5.05
C GLY A 206 -13.01 17.10 3.62
N ALA A 207 -13.96 18.02 3.43
CA ALA A 207 -14.29 18.56 2.10
C ALA A 207 -13.09 19.33 1.50
N VAL A 208 -12.38 20.12 2.31
CA VAL A 208 -11.16 20.83 1.87
C VAL A 208 -10.07 19.85 1.46
N LEU A 209 -9.82 18.80 2.25
CA LEU A 209 -8.83 17.77 1.90
C LEU A 209 -9.22 17.00 0.64
N ALA A 210 -10.51 16.73 0.42
CA ALA A 210 -10.99 16.08 -0.78
C ALA A 210 -10.73 16.94 -2.03
N ALA A 211 -11.03 18.24 -1.95
CA ALA A 211 -10.75 19.20 -3.01
C ALA A 211 -9.24 19.33 -3.27
N PHE A 212 -8.45 19.45 -2.20
CA PHE A 212 -6.99 19.52 -2.29
C PHE A 212 -6.40 18.28 -2.96
N ALA A 213 -6.79 17.08 -2.54
CA ALA A 213 -6.32 15.84 -3.14
C ALA A 213 -6.75 15.69 -4.61
N ALA A 214 -7.99 16.07 -4.95
CA ALA A 214 -8.45 16.11 -6.33
C ALA A 214 -7.60 17.07 -7.18
N LEU A 215 -7.31 18.27 -6.68
CA LEU A 215 -6.47 19.25 -7.37
C LEU A 215 -5.03 18.76 -7.54
N LEU A 216 -4.48 18.01 -6.58
CA LEU A 216 -3.16 17.38 -6.74
C LEU A 216 -3.18 16.33 -7.86
N VAL A 217 -4.19 15.45 -7.91
CA VAL A 217 -4.32 14.46 -8.98
C VAL A 217 -4.45 15.14 -10.35
N ILE A 218 -5.26 16.20 -10.42
CA ILE A 218 -5.42 17.05 -11.62
C ILE A 218 -4.07 17.66 -12.01
N GLY A 219 -3.36 18.28 -11.06
CA GLY A 219 -2.06 18.90 -11.31
C GLY A 219 -1.02 17.91 -11.82
N ILE A 220 -0.93 16.72 -11.23
CA ILE A 220 -0.04 15.63 -11.69
C ILE A 220 -0.40 15.21 -13.12
N THR A 221 -1.70 15.09 -13.41
CA THR A 221 -2.20 14.67 -14.73
C THR A 221 -1.89 15.71 -15.79
N VAL A 222 -2.19 16.98 -15.51
CA VAL A 222 -1.94 18.10 -16.42
C VAL A 222 -0.44 18.25 -16.65
N TYR A 223 0.37 18.25 -15.58
CA TYR A 223 1.82 18.30 -15.70
C TYR A 223 2.36 17.16 -16.56
N GLY A 224 1.96 15.91 -16.25
CA GLY A 224 2.35 14.73 -17.02
C GLY A 224 1.99 14.85 -18.51
N LEU A 225 0.79 15.34 -18.82
CA LEU A 225 0.36 15.58 -20.19
C LEU A 225 1.16 16.72 -20.87
N THR A 226 1.43 17.82 -20.17
CA THR A 226 2.15 18.96 -20.76
C THR A 226 3.60 18.65 -21.08
N VAL A 227 4.26 17.83 -20.25
CA VAL A 227 5.69 17.52 -20.42
C VAL A 227 5.90 16.28 -21.28
N TYR A 228 5.02 15.28 -21.16
CA TYR A 228 5.23 13.94 -21.73
C TYR A 228 4.07 13.45 -22.63
N GLY A 229 3.07 14.30 -22.88
CA GLY A 229 1.82 13.91 -23.52
C GLY A 229 1.93 13.63 -25.02
N THR A 230 1.04 12.76 -25.48
CA THR A 230 0.72 12.54 -26.90
C THR A 230 -0.76 12.88 -27.13
N SER A 231 -1.21 12.96 -28.40
CA SER A 231 -2.62 13.27 -28.71
C SER A 231 -3.60 12.28 -28.08
N THR A 232 -3.26 10.99 -28.01
CA THR A 232 -4.12 9.96 -27.40
C THR A 232 -4.20 10.09 -25.87
N ALA A 233 -3.14 10.59 -25.22
CA ALA A 233 -3.12 10.80 -23.77
C ALA A 233 -4.12 11.88 -23.32
N GLN A 234 -4.51 12.80 -24.21
CA GLN A 234 -5.42 13.91 -23.89
C GLN A 234 -6.80 13.44 -23.45
N THR A 235 -7.37 12.43 -24.13
CA THR A 235 -8.70 11.89 -23.79
C THR A 235 -8.71 11.28 -22.39
N TRP A 236 -7.69 10.49 -22.07
CA TRP A 236 -7.56 9.87 -20.76
C TRP A 236 -7.29 10.90 -19.66
N ALA A 237 -6.43 11.88 -19.94
CA ALA A 237 -6.14 12.97 -19.02
C ALA A 237 -7.39 13.81 -18.73
N ALA A 238 -8.17 14.16 -19.75
CA ALA A 238 -9.43 14.89 -19.59
C ALA A 238 -10.41 14.09 -18.71
N LEU A 239 -10.55 12.78 -18.95
CA LEU A 239 -11.38 11.92 -18.12
C LEU A 239 -10.89 11.89 -16.67
N THR A 240 -9.58 11.75 -16.44
CA THR A 240 -8.99 11.82 -15.10
C THR A 240 -9.32 13.13 -14.41
N VAL A 241 -9.15 14.26 -15.10
CA VAL A 241 -9.38 15.60 -14.54
C VAL A 241 -10.84 15.78 -14.12
N VAL A 242 -11.78 15.47 -15.03
CA VAL A 242 -13.21 15.64 -14.78
C VAL A 242 -13.67 14.71 -13.65
N MET A 243 -13.22 13.45 -13.64
CA MET A 243 -13.61 12.48 -12.61
C MET A 243 -12.95 12.78 -11.25
N ALA A 244 -11.69 13.22 -11.22
CA ALA A 244 -11.05 13.65 -9.97
C ALA A 244 -11.75 14.87 -9.38
N LEU A 245 -12.09 15.86 -10.22
CA LEU A 245 -12.86 17.03 -9.81
C LEU A 245 -14.24 16.63 -9.28
N ALA A 246 -14.95 15.75 -9.99
CA ALA A 246 -16.25 15.25 -9.56
C ALA A 246 -16.19 14.51 -8.22
N ALA A 247 -15.17 13.67 -8.00
CA ALA A 247 -14.95 12.98 -6.73
C ALA A 247 -14.76 13.97 -5.57
N GLY A 248 -13.87 14.96 -5.74
CA GLY A 248 -13.62 15.99 -4.73
C GLY A 248 -14.82 16.91 -4.49
N ALA A 249 -15.43 17.43 -5.55
CA ALA A 249 -16.52 18.39 -5.48
C ALA A 249 -17.83 17.75 -4.97
N MET A 250 -18.25 16.62 -5.56
CA MET A 250 -19.48 15.95 -5.15
C MET A 250 -19.32 15.33 -3.75
N GLY A 251 -18.19 14.68 -3.48
CA GLY A 251 -17.87 14.14 -2.16
C GLY A 251 -17.86 15.25 -1.10
N GLY A 252 -17.17 16.36 -1.36
CA GLY A 252 -17.14 17.52 -0.46
C GLY A 252 -18.52 18.14 -0.24
N PHE A 253 -19.29 18.38 -1.31
CA PHE A 253 -20.64 18.93 -1.24
C PHE A 253 -21.57 18.07 -0.39
N LEU A 254 -21.64 16.76 -0.67
CA LEU A 254 -22.50 15.85 0.08
C LEU A 254 -22.07 15.72 1.55
N LEU A 255 -20.75 15.75 1.82
CA LEU A 255 -20.23 15.73 3.18
C LEU A 255 -20.67 16.98 3.95
N LEU A 256 -20.54 18.17 3.35
CA LEU A 256 -20.97 19.43 3.94
C LEU A 256 -22.49 19.46 4.22
N ASN A 257 -23.28 18.84 3.33
CA ASN A 257 -24.72 18.66 3.44
C ASN A 257 -25.16 17.49 4.34
N ARG A 258 -24.27 16.99 5.22
CA ARG A 258 -24.56 15.95 6.22
C ARG A 258 -25.00 14.61 5.63
N ALA A 259 -24.58 14.30 4.40
CA ALA A 259 -24.80 13.00 3.76
C ALA A 259 -23.46 12.24 3.59
N PRO A 260 -22.77 11.86 4.68
CA PRO A 260 -21.38 11.36 4.60
C PRO A 260 -21.24 9.99 3.91
N VAL A 261 -22.26 9.13 3.99
CA VAL A 261 -22.26 7.86 3.25
C VAL A 261 -22.40 8.11 1.75
N ALA A 262 -23.35 8.96 1.34
CA ALA A 262 -23.51 9.35 -0.06
C ALA A 262 -22.25 10.06 -0.58
N ALA A 263 -21.62 10.91 0.24
CA ALA A 263 -20.35 11.55 -0.06
C ALA A 263 -19.23 10.54 -0.35
N LEU A 264 -19.06 9.53 0.51
CA LEU A 264 -18.07 8.47 0.29
C LEU A 264 -18.39 7.68 -0.98
N VAL A 265 -19.63 7.25 -1.19
CA VAL A 265 -20.04 6.47 -2.37
C VAL A 265 -19.82 7.25 -3.65
N ALA A 266 -20.24 8.52 -3.72
CA ALA A 266 -20.03 9.38 -4.87
C ALA A 266 -18.53 9.61 -5.13
N SER A 267 -17.76 9.92 -4.07
CA SER A 267 -16.31 10.12 -4.16
C SER A 267 -15.60 8.86 -4.68
N LEU A 268 -15.98 7.67 -4.19
CA LEU A 268 -15.45 6.39 -4.66
C LEU A 268 -15.82 6.12 -6.11
N ALA A 269 -17.09 6.32 -6.50
CA ALA A 269 -17.55 6.08 -7.86
C ALA A 269 -16.74 6.89 -8.88
N PHE A 270 -16.64 8.21 -8.68
CA PHE A 270 -15.85 9.06 -9.57
C PHE A 270 -14.34 8.82 -9.41
N GLY A 271 -13.86 8.64 -8.18
CA GLY A 271 -12.44 8.47 -7.91
C GLY A 271 -11.86 7.17 -8.47
N ILE A 272 -12.61 6.06 -8.48
CA ILE A 272 -12.18 4.81 -9.13
C ILE A 272 -12.00 5.03 -10.64
N VAL A 273 -12.94 5.72 -11.29
CA VAL A 273 -12.83 6.06 -12.71
C VAL A 273 -11.64 7.00 -12.94
N ALA A 274 -11.43 7.99 -12.07
CA ALA A 274 -10.28 8.89 -12.14
C ALA A 274 -8.95 8.14 -12.09
N HIS A 275 -8.80 7.16 -11.19
CA HIS A 275 -7.59 6.33 -11.10
C HIS A 275 -7.41 5.41 -12.31
N ALA A 276 -8.49 4.78 -12.80
CA ALA A 276 -8.44 3.97 -14.01
C ALA A 276 -8.01 4.80 -15.22
N ALA A 277 -8.57 6.01 -15.35
CA ALA A 277 -8.21 6.95 -16.40
C ALA A 277 -6.77 7.48 -16.24
N LEU A 278 -6.31 7.70 -15.00
CA LEU A 278 -4.95 8.14 -14.71
C LEU A 278 -3.94 7.06 -15.14
N ALA A 279 -4.23 5.80 -14.86
CA ALA A 279 -3.43 4.67 -15.35
C ALA A 279 -3.41 4.61 -16.88
N GLY A 280 -4.54 4.92 -17.54
CA GLY A 280 -4.61 5.06 -19.00
C GLY A 280 -3.74 6.20 -19.53
N THR A 281 -3.74 7.34 -18.83
CA THR A 281 -2.91 8.52 -19.14
C THR A 281 -1.43 8.16 -19.03
N ILE A 282 -1.00 7.62 -17.88
CA ILE A 282 0.41 7.29 -17.61
C ILE A 282 0.98 6.34 -18.66
N ARG A 283 0.20 5.33 -19.09
CA ARG A 283 0.62 4.39 -20.15
C ARG A 283 0.89 5.04 -21.51
N GLN A 284 0.40 6.25 -21.74
CA GLN A 284 0.50 6.96 -23.02
C GLN A 284 1.46 8.16 -22.98
N LEU A 285 2.03 8.44 -21.81
CA LEU A 285 3.07 9.44 -21.65
C LEU A 285 4.41 8.89 -22.17
N ARG A 286 5.06 9.61 -23.08
CA ARG A 286 6.40 9.31 -23.59
C ARG A 286 7.40 10.30 -22.97
N PRO A 287 8.58 9.84 -22.50
CA PRO A 287 9.26 8.59 -22.83
C PRO A 287 9.12 7.47 -21.80
N LEU A 288 8.24 7.57 -20.80
CA LEU A 288 8.19 6.66 -19.64
C LEU A 288 8.09 5.16 -19.98
N ALA A 289 7.68 4.79 -21.20
CA ALA A 289 7.72 3.41 -21.70
C ALA A 289 8.97 3.16 -22.57
N VAL A 290 10.17 3.13 -21.97
CA VAL A 290 11.44 2.98 -22.68
C VAL A 290 11.63 1.55 -23.23
N ALA A 291 11.38 0.52 -22.42
CA ALA A 291 11.61 -0.87 -22.83
C ALA A 291 10.81 -1.30 -24.08
N PRO A 292 9.49 -1.00 -24.22
CA PRO A 292 8.75 -1.30 -25.45
C PRO A 292 9.21 -0.50 -26.68
N GLN A 293 9.84 0.66 -26.47
CA GLN A 293 10.39 1.45 -27.57
C GLN A 293 11.71 0.86 -28.07
N LEU A 294 12.59 0.41 -27.16
CA LEU A 294 13.80 -0.31 -27.56
C LEU A 294 13.47 -1.62 -28.27
N GLU A 295 12.48 -2.38 -27.79
CA GLU A 295 12.02 -3.61 -28.45
C GLU A 295 11.63 -3.34 -29.91
N LYS A 296 10.78 -2.33 -30.14
CA LYS A 296 10.38 -1.93 -31.51
C LYS A 296 11.54 -1.42 -32.36
N ALA A 297 12.51 -0.73 -31.76
CA ALA A 297 13.69 -0.26 -32.49
C ALA A 297 14.56 -1.45 -32.92
N LEU A 298 14.73 -2.46 -32.06
CA LEU A 298 15.41 -3.70 -32.41
C LEU A 298 14.67 -4.49 -33.49
N GLU A 299 13.34 -4.58 -33.41
CA GLU A 299 12.52 -5.22 -34.44
C GLU A 299 12.64 -4.51 -35.80
N ALA A 300 12.59 -3.17 -35.81
CA ALA A 300 12.69 -2.37 -37.03
C ALA A 300 14.09 -2.42 -37.67
N ALA A 301 15.12 -2.71 -36.88
CA ALA A 301 16.50 -2.87 -37.34
C ALA A 301 16.85 -4.34 -37.69
N ASP A 302 15.90 -5.28 -37.59
CA ASP A 302 16.13 -6.72 -37.73
C ASP A 302 17.17 -7.31 -36.73
N LEU A 303 17.37 -6.63 -35.60
CA LEU A 303 18.32 -6.99 -34.55
C LEU A 303 17.67 -7.70 -33.36
N HIS A 304 16.37 -7.99 -33.43
CA HIS A 304 15.65 -8.57 -32.31
C HIS A 304 16.01 -10.07 -32.14
N PRO A 305 16.52 -10.52 -30.96
CA PRO A 305 17.03 -11.89 -30.77
C PRO A 305 16.01 -12.98 -31.09
N ARG A 306 14.74 -12.76 -30.73
CA ARG A 306 13.64 -13.70 -31.02
C ARG A 306 13.35 -13.94 -32.50
N GLN A 307 13.80 -13.07 -33.40
CA GLN A 307 13.64 -13.26 -34.84
C GLN A 307 14.66 -14.27 -35.40
N GLY A 308 15.68 -14.64 -34.63
CA GLY A 308 16.71 -15.62 -35.04
C GLY A 308 17.67 -15.13 -36.13
N ARG A 309 17.55 -13.87 -36.58
CA ARG A 309 18.44 -13.25 -37.57
C ARG A 309 19.76 -12.78 -36.97
N THR A 310 19.71 -12.30 -35.73
CA THR A 310 20.89 -11.89 -34.96
C THR A 310 20.80 -12.57 -33.58
N PRO A 311 21.47 -13.71 -33.38
CA PRO A 311 21.29 -14.56 -32.19
C PRO A 311 22.08 -14.09 -30.95
N GLY A 312 22.74 -12.93 -31.01
CA GLY A 312 23.60 -12.45 -29.93
C GLY A 312 22.81 -11.89 -28.74
N PRO A 313 23.41 -11.92 -27.53
CA PRO A 313 22.82 -11.26 -26.38
C PRO A 313 22.69 -9.76 -26.66
N VAL A 314 21.54 -9.18 -26.29
CA VAL A 314 21.39 -7.71 -26.36
C VAL A 314 22.08 -7.14 -25.13
N ALA A 315 23.23 -6.51 -25.33
CA ALA A 315 23.94 -5.82 -24.26
C ALA A 315 23.31 -4.44 -24.00
N ILE A 316 22.88 -4.17 -22.76
CA ILE A 316 22.34 -2.86 -22.39
C ILE A 316 23.31 -2.12 -21.47
N THR A 317 23.67 -0.89 -21.84
CA THR A 317 24.50 -0.02 -20.99
C THR A 317 23.66 1.13 -20.45
N GLY A 318 23.56 1.26 -19.12
CA GLY A 318 22.88 2.37 -18.45
C GLY A 318 21.35 2.33 -18.39
N PHE A 319 20.71 1.25 -18.88
CA PHE A 319 19.27 1.02 -18.75
C PHE A 319 19.00 -0.41 -18.25
N HIS A 320 18.58 -0.54 -16.99
CA HIS A 320 18.49 -1.83 -16.29
C HIS A 320 17.05 -2.20 -15.92
N GLU A 321 16.07 -1.89 -16.77
CA GLU A 321 14.70 -2.32 -16.50
C GLU A 321 14.53 -3.83 -16.73
N PRO A 322 14.05 -4.61 -15.73
CA PRO A 322 13.83 -6.06 -15.89
C PRO A 322 12.80 -6.41 -16.98
N SER A 323 11.92 -5.46 -17.30
CA SER A 323 10.93 -5.59 -18.37
C SER A 323 11.61 -5.84 -19.72
N PHE A 324 12.78 -5.25 -19.97
CA PHE A 324 13.46 -5.40 -21.24
C PHE A 324 14.01 -6.80 -21.45
N VAL A 325 14.64 -7.41 -20.44
CA VAL A 325 15.06 -8.83 -20.47
C VAL A 325 13.87 -9.75 -20.76
N PHE A 326 12.69 -9.45 -20.21
CA PHE A 326 11.48 -10.21 -20.50
C PHE A 326 11.02 -10.07 -21.96
N LEU A 327 11.23 -8.90 -22.58
CA LEU A 327 10.86 -8.62 -23.97
C LEU A 327 11.88 -9.21 -24.97
N THR A 328 13.18 -9.13 -24.67
CA THR A 328 14.26 -9.56 -25.58
C THR A 328 14.67 -11.03 -25.43
N GLY A 329 14.46 -11.64 -24.26
CA GLY A 329 14.83 -13.04 -23.99
C GLY A 329 15.82 -13.16 -22.83
N ARG A 330 15.93 -14.36 -22.24
CA ARG A 330 16.74 -14.60 -21.03
C ARG A 330 18.25 -14.55 -21.26
N ASP A 331 18.70 -14.62 -22.51
CA ASP A 331 20.09 -14.49 -22.91
C ASP A 331 20.46 -13.02 -23.17
N THR A 332 19.87 -12.08 -22.44
CA THR A 332 20.16 -10.64 -22.53
C THR A 332 21.11 -10.29 -21.38
N ASP A 333 22.29 -9.74 -21.70
CA ASP A 333 23.35 -9.39 -20.74
C ASP A 333 23.40 -7.88 -20.43
#